data_AF-A0AAU6B6S9-F1
#
_entry.id   AF-A0AAU6B6S9-F1
#
_cell.length_a   1.000
_cell.length_b   1.000
_cell.length_c   1.000
_cell.angle_alpha   90.00
_cell.angle_beta   90.00
_cell.angle_gamma   90.00
#
_symmetry.space_group_name_H-M   'P 1'
#
loop_
_entity.id
_entity.type
_entity.pdbx_description
1 polymer ?
#
loop_
_entity_poly.entity_id
_entity_poly.type
_entity_poly.pdbx_seq_one_letter_code
_entity_poly.pdbx_strand_id
1 'polypeptide(L)'
;MVHAHGARIRVEGLQPAQVLAALVAVVFLVFGIVGFTRTGFGDFTGHHNAGFWRFSANPMNNLVHVVTGLLGLALAFGSGRARVFGWLLFLGYGLLFVWGLMIAGTITANPFANAGNPLDLTSSDNWLHLGIAALGLVIAVLPARRRVRIPEEDAEIVEPSSAATVPEDRAATARDGDTVVGGSPAPSSEKHGPGLAH
;
A
#
# COMPACT_ATOMS: atom_id res chain seq x y z
N MET A 1 -14.17 30.15 19.12
CA MET A 1 -13.64 29.58 17.87
C MET A 1 -12.47 28.68 18.22
N VAL A 2 -12.68 27.36 18.29
CA VAL A 2 -11.63 26.42 18.73
C VAL A 2 -10.82 26.00 17.50
N HIS A 3 -9.52 26.29 17.50
CA HIS A 3 -8.61 25.83 16.45
C HIS A 3 -8.37 24.33 16.63
N ALA A 4 -8.91 23.51 15.73
CA ALA A 4 -8.57 22.10 15.66
C ALA A 4 -7.06 21.96 15.39
N HIS A 5 -6.32 21.55 16.43
CA HIS A 5 -4.88 21.35 16.39
C HIS A 5 -4.56 20.14 15.51
N GLY A 6 -4.08 20.41 14.30
CA GLY A 6 -3.13 19.59 13.55
C GLY A 6 -3.35 18.08 13.56
N ALA A 7 -4.29 17.60 12.74
CA ALA A 7 -4.27 16.22 12.26
C ALA A 7 -2.97 15.99 11.46
N ARG A 8 -1.89 15.56 12.14
CA ARG A 8 -0.66 15.15 11.48
C ARG A 8 -0.95 13.84 10.75
N ILE A 9 -1.17 13.94 9.44
CA ILE A 9 -1.34 12.76 8.58
C ILE A 9 0.01 12.02 8.52
N ARG A 10 0.20 11.10 9.44
CA ARG A 10 1.33 10.18 9.41
C ARG A 10 1.01 9.09 8.39
N VAL A 11 1.75 9.07 7.28
CA VAL A 11 1.66 8.02 6.28
C VAL A 11 2.33 6.79 6.88
N GLU A 12 1.59 6.01 7.66
CA GLU A 12 2.09 4.75 8.22
C GLU A 12 1.78 3.59 7.28
N GLY A 13 2.84 3.03 6.67
CA GLY A 13 2.80 1.86 5.82
C GLY A 13 3.82 1.93 4.66
N LEU A 14 4.53 0.83 4.42
CA LEU A 14 5.38 0.65 3.23
C LEU A 14 4.51 0.75 1.97
N GLN A 15 4.85 1.69 1.08
CA GLN A 15 4.10 1.83 -0.17
C GLN A 15 4.47 0.71 -1.17
N PRO A 16 3.53 0.21 -1.98
CA PRO A 16 3.83 -0.85 -2.97
C PRO A 16 4.98 -0.49 -3.91
N ALA A 17 5.02 0.77 -4.39
CA ALA A 17 6.10 1.26 -5.22
C ALA A 17 7.46 1.23 -4.51
N GLN A 18 7.47 1.46 -3.19
CA GLN A 18 8.68 1.43 -2.38
C GLN A 18 9.23 0.00 -2.26
N VAL A 19 8.36 -0.97 -2.01
CA VAL A 19 8.73 -2.40 -1.93
C VAL A 19 9.24 -2.89 -3.29
N LEU A 20 8.52 -2.57 -4.38
CA LEU A 20 8.96 -2.94 -5.73
C LEU A 20 10.29 -2.28 -6.10
N ALA A 21 10.46 -0.99 -5.80
CA ALA A 21 11.74 -0.30 -6.03
C ALA A 21 12.89 -0.97 -5.27
N ALA A 22 12.68 -1.33 -4.00
CA ALA A 22 13.69 -2.03 -3.19
C ALA A 22 14.02 -3.41 -3.77
N LEU A 23 13.00 -4.20 -4.14
CA LEU A 23 13.20 -5.53 -4.73
C LEU A 23 13.99 -5.44 -6.04
N VAL A 24 13.59 -4.54 -6.94
CA VAL A 24 14.28 -4.34 -8.23
C VAL A 24 15.72 -3.87 -8.01
N ALA A 25 15.94 -2.95 -7.08
CA ALA A 25 17.28 -2.47 -6.72
C ALA A 25 18.20 -3.59 -6.22
N VAL A 26 17.69 -4.46 -5.35
CA VAL A 26 18.44 -5.63 -4.84
C VAL A 26 18.75 -6.60 -5.98
N VAL A 27 17.79 -6.87 -6.86
CA VAL A 27 18.01 -7.73 -8.02
C VAL A 27 19.14 -7.19 -8.90
N PHE A 28 19.11 -5.90 -9.26
CA PHE A 28 20.18 -5.26 -10.03
C PHE A 28 21.54 -5.37 -9.36
N LEU A 29 21.60 -5.13 -8.05
CA LEU A 29 22.84 -5.22 -7.30
C LEU A 29 23.39 -6.65 -7.30
N VAL A 30 22.53 -7.65 -7.09
CA VAL A 30 22.92 -9.07 -7.15
C VAL A 30 23.45 -9.43 -8.54
N PHE A 31 22.72 -9.08 -9.61
CA PHE A 31 23.14 -9.37 -10.97
C PHE A 31 24.46 -8.68 -11.33
N GLY A 32 24.63 -7.41 -10.96
CA GLY A 32 25.87 -6.66 -11.21
C GLY A 32 27.07 -7.26 -10.46
N ILE A 33 26.92 -7.57 -9.17
CA ILE A 33 27.99 -8.17 -8.36
C ILE A 33 28.35 -9.56 -8.87
N VAL A 34 27.36 -10.43 -9.10
CA VAL A 34 27.59 -11.78 -9.65
C VAL A 34 28.20 -11.68 -11.05
N GLY A 35 27.75 -10.75 -11.87
CA GLY A 35 28.32 -10.48 -13.19
C GLY A 35 29.81 -10.16 -13.12
N PHE A 36 30.23 -9.28 -12.20
CA PHE A 36 31.66 -8.98 -11.99
C PHE A 36 32.49 -10.22 -11.63
N THR A 37 31.93 -11.18 -10.89
CA THR A 37 32.63 -12.45 -10.61
C THR A 37 32.87 -13.30 -11.86
N ARG A 38 32.10 -13.08 -12.93
CA ARG A 38 32.21 -13.80 -14.21
C ARG A 38 33.06 -13.03 -15.23
N THR A 39 32.88 -11.73 -15.35
CA THR A 39 33.58 -10.88 -16.33
C THR A 39 34.95 -10.45 -15.85
N GLY A 40 35.18 -10.42 -14.53
CA GLY A 40 36.31 -9.73 -13.94
C GLY A 40 36.25 -8.21 -14.17
N PHE A 41 37.41 -7.57 -14.09
CA PHE A 41 37.59 -6.11 -14.25
C PHE A 41 38.46 -5.74 -15.48
N GLY A 42 38.79 -6.71 -16.33
CA GLY A 42 39.57 -6.50 -17.55
C GLY A 42 38.68 -6.31 -18.77
N ASP A 43 39.17 -5.59 -19.78
CA ASP A 43 38.47 -5.32 -21.05
C ASP A 43 37.01 -4.85 -20.85
N PHE A 44 36.85 -3.65 -20.29
CA PHE A 44 35.57 -3.13 -19.78
C PHE A 44 34.43 -3.11 -20.82
N THR A 45 34.77 -2.84 -22.07
CA THR A 45 33.83 -2.76 -23.20
C THR A 45 33.96 -3.95 -24.16
N GLY A 46 34.73 -4.95 -23.78
CA GLY A 46 34.93 -6.17 -24.56
C GLY A 46 33.64 -6.95 -24.75
N HIS A 47 33.61 -7.79 -25.80
CA HIS A 47 32.55 -8.78 -25.98
C HIS A 47 32.92 -10.01 -25.16
N HIS A 48 32.19 -10.25 -24.08
CA HIS A 48 32.50 -11.33 -23.14
C HIS A 48 31.37 -12.35 -23.17
N ASN A 49 31.66 -13.59 -23.58
CA ASN A 49 30.72 -14.72 -23.48
C ASN A 49 30.49 -15.20 -22.02
N ALA A 50 30.66 -14.31 -21.04
CA ALA A 50 30.62 -14.59 -19.61
C ALA A 50 29.20 -14.44 -19.01
N GLY A 51 28.22 -14.05 -19.82
CA GLY A 51 26.85 -13.89 -19.38
C GLY A 51 26.11 -15.21 -19.13
N PHE A 52 24.93 -15.11 -18.52
CA PHE A 52 24.11 -16.27 -18.20
C PHE A 52 23.25 -16.65 -19.41
N TRP A 53 23.36 -17.89 -19.91
CA TRP A 53 22.55 -18.42 -21.01
C TRP A 53 22.72 -17.67 -22.36
N ARG A 54 21.78 -16.78 -22.71
CA ARG A 54 21.74 -16.02 -23.98
C ARG A 54 21.99 -14.52 -23.80
N PHE A 55 22.28 -14.10 -22.57
CA PHE A 55 22.63 -12.73 -22.24
C PHE A 55 24.15 -12.60 -22.33
N SER A 56 24.64 -11.50 -22.92
CA SER A 56 26.05 -11.18 -22.85
C SER A 56 26.28 -10.11 -21.80
N ALA A 57 27.44 -10.16 -21.15
CA ALA A 57 27.72 -9.25 -20.06
C ALA A 57 29.20 -8.92 -20.07
N ASN A 58 29.52 -7.64 -20.05
CA ASN A 58 30.85 -7.13 -19.86
C ASN A 58 30.97 -6.35 -18.54
N PRO A 59 32.19 -6.02 -18.07
CA PRO A 59 32.36 -5.31 -16.82
C PRO A 59 31.63 -3.95 -16.80
N MET A 60 31.49 -3.27 -17.95
CA MET A 60 30.74 -2.01 -18.02
C MET A 60 29.24 -2.21 -17.79
N ASN A 61 28.62 -3.24 -18.35
CA ASN A 61 27.21 -3.56 -18.13
C ASN A 61 26.96 -3.94 -16.66
N ASN A 62 27.88 -4.70 -16.06
CA ASN A 62 27.82 -5.02 -14.63
C ASN A 62 27.92 -3.77 -13.75
N LEU A 63 28.77 -2.80 -14.14
CA LEU A 63 28.85 -1.52 -13.46
C LEU A 63 27.53 -0.75 -13.53
N VAL A 64 26.89 -0.69 -14.71
CA VAL A 64 25.58 -0.07 -14.89
C VAL A 64 24.55 -0.73 -13.96
N HIS A 65 24.52 -2.07 -13.88
CA HIS A 65 23.64 -2.78 -12.96
C HIS A 65 23.89 -2.44 -11.49
N VAL A 66 25.15 -2.39 -11.05
CA VAL A 66 25.48 -2.00 -9.67
C VAL A 66 25.04 -0.57 -9.38
N VAL A 67 25.35 0.39 -10.26
CA VAL A 67 24.96 1.80 -10.08
C VAL A 67 23.44 1.95 -10.04
N THR A 68 22.72 1.29 -10.95
CA THR A 68 21.24 1.27 -10.94
C THR A 68 20.71 0.70 -9.63
N GLY A 69 21.29 -0.41 -9.15
CA GLY A 69 20.91 -1.03 -7.88
C GLY A 69 21.12 -0.09 -6.68
N LEU A 70 22.27 0.59 -6.61
CA LEU A 70 22.58 1.54 -5.55
C LEU A 70 21.66 2.77 -5.57
N LEU A 71 21.39 3.32 -6.75
CA LEU A 71 20.43 4.41 -6.92
C LEU A 71 19.03 3.98 -6.51
N GLY A 72 18.61 2.78 -6.89
CA GLY A 72 17.33 2.20 -6.51
C GLY A 72 17.19 2.05 -5.01
N LEU A 73 18.21 1.54 -4.33
CA LEU A 73 18.20 1.38 -2.88
C LEU A 73 18.14 2.74 -2.16
N ALA A 74 18.91 3.72 -2.65
CA ALA A 74 18.88 5.09 -2.11
C ALA A 74 17.52 5.77 -2.33
N LEU A 75 16.82 5.47 -3.43
CA LEU A 75 15.52 6.04 -3.75
C LEU A 75 14.35 5.26 -3.10
N ALA A 76 14.56 4.01 -2.70
CA ALA A 76 13.57 3.19 -2.03
C ALA A 76 13.26 3.63 -0.59
N PHE A 77 13.95 4.62 -0.01
CA PHE A 77 13.64 5.13 1.34
C PHE A 77 12.43 6.08 1.40
N GLY A 78 11.96 6.57 0.24
CA GLY A 78 10.85 7.53 0.18
C GLY A 78 9.86 7.15 -0.89
N SER A 79 8.58 7.33 -0.62
CA SER A 79 7.55 6.84 -1.54
C SER A 79 7.48 7.64 -2.85
N GLY A 80 7.68 8.96 -2.79
CA GLY A 80 7.87 9.79 -3.98
C GLY A 80 9.18 9.47 -4.71
N ARG A 81 10.25 9.20 -3.97
CA ARG A 81 11.57 8.83 -4.51
C ARG A 81 11.54 7.47 -5.24
N ALA A 82 10.78 6.52 -4.73
CA ALA A 82 10.57 5.23 -5.39
C ALA A 82 9.90 5.35 -6.76
N ARG A 83 9.00 6.32 -6.95
CA ARG A 83 8.42 6.62 -8.27
C ARG A 83 9.43 7.28 -9.20
N VAL A 84 10.29 8.15 -8.67
CA VAL A 84 11.41 8.71 -9.44
C VAL A 84 12.32 7.58 -9.93
N PHE A 85 12.61 6.59 -9.09
CA PHE A 85 13.34 5.40 -9.53
C PHE A 85 12.62 4.64 -10.65
N GLY A 86 11.29 4.47 -10.56
CA GLY A 86 10.49 3.90 -11.65
C GLY A 86 10.65 4.66 -12.97
N TRP A 87 10.61 6.00 -12.93
CA TRP A 87 10.86 6.83 -14.12
C TRP A 87 12.27 6.70 -14.66
N LEU A 88 13.28 6.64 -13.78
CA LEU A 88 14.67 6.43 -14.18
C LEU A 88 14.84 5.05 -14.86
N LEU A 89 14.19 4.01 -14.34
CA LEU A 89 14.19 2.69 -14.98
C LEU A 89 13.50 2.74 -16.35
N PHE A 90 12.31 3.34 -16.44
CA PHE A 90 11.58 3.44 -17.70
C PHE A 90 12.39 4.18 -18.77
N LEU A 91 12.89 5.36 -18.44
CA LEU A 91 13.63 6.20 -19.39
C LEU A 91 15.01 5.61 -19.70
N GLY A 92 15.75 5.17 -18.69
CA GLY A 92 17.09 4.61 -18.84
C GLY A 92 17.08 3.31 -19.64
N TYR A 93 16.30 2.32 -19.22
CA TYR A 93 16.24 1.02 -19.90
C TYR A 93 15.45 1.10 -21.22
N GLY A 94 14.50 2.02 -21.33
CA GLY A 94 13.85 2.33 -22.61
C GLY A 94 14.83 2.90 -23.63
N LEU A 95 15.74 3.79 -23.20
CA LEU A 95 16.79 4.31 -24.07
C LEU A 95 17.80 3.23 -24.47
N LEU A 96 18.20 2.36 -23.53
CA LEU A 96 19.05 1.20 -23.83
C LEU A 96 18.39 0.22 -24.81
N PHE A 97 17.08 0.01 -24.71
CA PHE A 97 16.31 -0.81 -25.66
C PHE A 97 16.34 -0.20 -27.07
N VAL A 98 16.07 1.10 -27.18
CA VAL A 98 16.15 1.81 -28.47
C VAL A 98 17.56 1.76 -29.04
N TRP A 99 18.58 1.93 -28.20
CA TRP A 99 19.98 1.81 -28.59
C TRP A 99 20.33 0.41 -29.09
N GLY A 100 19.89 -0.64 -28.40
CA GLY A 100 20.07 -2.02 -28.86
C GLY A 100 19.37 -2.32 -30.19
N LEU A 101 18.20 -1.72 -30.44
CA LEU A 101 17.54 -1.78 -31.75
C LEU A 101 18.35 -1.08 -32.86
N MET A 102 19.00 0.05 -32.55
CA MET A 102 19.88 0.77 -33.47
C MET A 102 21.14 -0.04 -33.80
N ILE A 103 21.75 -0.70 -32.81
CA ILE A 103 22.90 -1.60 -33.01
C ILE A 103 22.50 -2.81 -33.84
N ALA A 104 21.34 -3.41 -33.55
CA ALA A 104 20.82 -4.57 -34.27
C ALA A 104 20.42 -4.26 -35.73
N GLY A 105 20.52 -3.00 -36.18
CA GLY A 105 20.16 -2.58 -37.54
C GLY A 105 18.66 -2.56 -37.80
N THR A 106 17.83 -2.69 -36.76
CA THR A 106 16.36 -2.68 -36.89
C THR A 106 15.80 -1.26 -37.05
N ILE A 107 16.54 -0.25 -36.59
CA ILE A 107 16.23 1.17 -36.80
C ILE A 107 17.21 1.73 -37.84
N THR A 108 16.70 2.14 -39.01
CA THR A 108 17.50 2.58 -40.17
C THR A 108 18.29 3.87 -39.91
N ALA A 109 17.80 4.74 -39.02
CA ALA A 109 18.49 5.97 -38.64
C ALA A 109 19.29 5.75 -37.35
N ASN A 110 20.55 5.34 -37.49
CA ASN A 110 21.52 5.27 -36.38
C ASN A 110 22.53 6.42 -36.48
N PRO A 111 22.27 7.59 -35.87
CA PRO A 111 23.21 8.71 -35.86
C PRO A 111 24.52 8.40 -35.09
N PHE A 112 24.55 7.29 -34.34
CA PHE A 112 25.68 6.85 -33.54
C PHE A 112 26.28 5.54 -34.04
N ALA A 113 26.20 5.24 -35.35
CA ALA A 113 26.74 4.00 -35.92
C ALA A 113 28.22 3.75 -35.55
N ASN A 114 29.00 4.82 -35.35
CA ASN A 114 30.41 4.74 -34.95
C ASN A 114 30.62 4.44 -33.45
N ALA A 115 29.60 4.56 -32.60
CA ALA A 115 29.70 4.33 -31.16
C ALA A 115 29.73 2.84 -30.78
N GLY A 116 29.35 1.93 -31.70
CA GLY A 116 29.44 0.49 -31.51
C GLY A 116 28.53 -0.06 -30.41
N ASN A 117 28.91 -1.22 -29.85
CA ASN A 117 28.17 -1.94 -28.81
C ASN A 117 28.97 -2.04 -27.49
N PRO A 118 29.17 -0.93 -26.77
CA PRO A 118 30.09 -0.91 -25.64
C PRO A 118 29.53 -1.63 -24.40
N LEU A 119 28.22 -1.89 -24.35
CA LEU A 119 27.54 -2.66 -23.29
C LEU A 119 27.35 -4.14 -23.64
N ASP A 120 27.85 -4.59 -24.79
CA ASP A 120 27.70 -5.95 -25.28
C ASP A 120 26.24 -6.41 -25.32
N LEU A 121 25.35 -5.55 -25.83
CA LEU A 121 23.92 -5.82 -25.93
C LEU A 121 23.65 -6.92 -26.95
N THR A 122 23.03 -8.00 -26.51
CA THR A 122 22.45 -9.02 -27.42
C THR A 122 20.98 -8.75 -27.70
N SER A 123 20.39 -9.48 -28.65
CA SER A 123 18.93 -9.44 -28.85
C SER A 123 18.16 -9.86 -27.59
N SER A 124 18.68 -10.80 -26.80
CA SER A 124 18.05 -11.23 -25.56
C SER A 124 18.07 -10.11 -24.52
N ASP A 125 19.22 -9.43 -24.39
CA ASP A 125 19.36 -8.28 -23.51
C ASP A 125 18.36 -7.19 -23.91
N ASN A 126 18.20 -6.93 -25.20
CA ASN A 126 17.28 -5.90 -25.67
C ASN A 126 15.83 -6.14 -25.19
N TRP A 127 15.33 -7.37 -25.31
CA TRP A 127 14.01 -7.72 -24.79
C TRP A 127 13.89 -7.59 -23.27
N LEU A 128 14.96 -7.93 -22.54
CA LEU A 128 15.02 -7.73 -21.10
C LEU A 128 14.94 -6.25 -20.73
N HIS A 129 15.64 -5.37 -21.46
CA HIS A 129 15.57 -3.92 -21.26
C HIS A 129 14.15 -3.38 -21.46
N LEU A 130 13.43 -3.86 -22.47
CA LEU A 130 12.02 -3.51 -22.65
C LEU A 130 11.16 -3.93 -21.45
N GLY A 131 11.36 -5.15 -20.94
CA GLY A 131 10.67 -5.64 -19.76
C GLY A 131 10.96 -4.81 -18.50
N ILE A 132 12.21 -4.42 -18.29
CA ILE A 132 12.63 -3.54 -17.18
C ILE A 132 12.00 -2.16 -17.33
N ALA A 133 11.97 -1.60 -18.54
CA ALA A 133 11.36 -0.30 -18.80
C ALA A 133 9.86 -0.35 -18.45
N ALA A 134 9.15 -1.38 -18.90
CA ALA A 134 7.74 -1.57 -18.56
C ALA A 134 7.51 -1.71 -17.05
N LEU A 135 8.36 -2.47 -16.34
CA LEU A 135 8.31 -2.58 -14.88
C LEU A 135 8.57 -1.23 -14.19
N GLY A 136 9.54 -0.45 -14.68
CA GLY A 136 9.82 0.90 -14.22
C GLY A 136 8.61 1.82 -14.36
N LEU A 137 7.92 1.75 -15.50
CA LEU A 137 6.69 2.52 -15.74
C LEU A 137 5.59 2.13 -14.75
N VAL A 138 5.39 0.84 -14.49
CA VAL A 138 4.42 0.36 -13.48
C VAL A 138 4.75 0.93 -12.11
N ILE A 139 6.02 0.87 -11.68
CA ILE A 139 6.49 1.44 -10.40
C ILE A 139 6.25 2.95 -10.35
N ALA A 140 6.49 3.66 -11.46
CA ALA A 140 6.34 5.11 -11.55
C ALA A 140 4.89 5.57 -11.37
N VAL A 141 3.93 4.85 -11.96
CA VAL A 141 2.51 5.26 -11.96
C VAL A 141 1.69 4.69 -10.79
N LEU A 142 2.26 3.78 -10.00
CA LEU A 142 1.56 3.12 -8.89
C LEU A 142 1.06 4.13 -7.82
N PRO A 143 -0.25 4.10 -7.47
CA PRO A 143 -0.82 5.01 -6.50
C PRO A 143 -0.31 4.76 -5.07
N ALA A 144 -0.20 5.84 -4.29
CA ALA A 144 0.26 5.81 -2.92
C ALA A 144 -0.90 5.36 -2.04
N ARG A 145 -0.76 4.21 -1.38
CA ARG A 145 -1.77 3.77 -0.41
C ARG A 145 -1.68 4.68 0.82
N ARG A 146 -2.64 5.59 1.01
CA ARG A 146 -2.87 6.28 2.29
C ARG A 146 -3.75 5.38 3.15
N ARG A 147 -3.19 4.81 4.23
CA ARG A 147 -3.99 4.26 5.32
C ARG A 147 -4.29 5.42 6.27
N VAL A 148 -5.55 5.80 6.39
CA VAL A 148 -6.00 6.73 7.44
C VAL A 148 -6.20 5.89 8.69
N ARG A 149 -5.35 6.05 9.71
CA ARG A 149 -5.71 5.60 11.06
C ARG A 149 -6.73 6.60 11.61
N ILE A 150 -7.92 6.14 11.98
CA ILE A 150 -8.82 6.92 12.81
C ILE A 150 -8.21 6.90 14.22
N PRO A 151 -7.92 8.06 14.83
CA PRO A 151 -7.51 8.12 16.23
C PRO A 151 -8.58 7.41 17.06
N GLU A 152 -8.16 6.44 17.85
CA GLU A 152 -8.98 5.73 18.82
C GLU A 152 -9.22 6.64 20.04
N GLU A 153 -9.69 7.88 19.79
CA GLU A 153 -9.99 8.90 20.80
C GLU A 153 -11.44 8.79 21.31
N ASP A 154 -12.28 7.94 20.67
CA ASP A 154 -13.64 7.64 21.14
C ASP A 154 -13.75 6.30 21.89
N ALA A 155 -12.61 5.63 22.16
CA ALA A 155 -12.53 4.63 23.22
C ALA A 155 -11.99 5.27 24.51
N GLU A 156 -12.18 6.60 24.65
CA GLU A 156 -12.37 7.21 25.96
C GLU A 156 -13.39 6.34 26.68
N ILE A 157 -12.89 5.61 27.67
CA ILE A 157 -13.67 4.93 28.67
C ILE A 157 -14.53 6.03 29.30
N VAL A 158 -15.74 6.20 28.79
CA VAL A 158 -16.85 6.73 29.57
C VAL A 158 -17.05 5.68 30.66
N GLU A 159 -16.26 5.78 31.73
CA GLU A 159 -16.59 5.13 32.98
C GLU A 159 -18.01 5.62 33.30
N PRO A 160 -19.00 4.72 33.44
CA PRO A 160 -20.28 5.14 33.93
C PRO A 160 -20.03 5.71 35.32
N SER A 161 -20.20 7.03 35.43
CA SER A 161 -20.21 7.81 36.67
C SER A 161 -20.79 6.98 37.80
N SER A 162 -19.89 6.40 38.59
CA SER A 162 -20.23 5.59 39.74
C SER A 162 -20.75 6.51 40.83
N ALA A 163 -22.06 6.45 41.04
CA ALA A 163 -22.73 6.72 42.30
C ALA A 163 -22.53 8.12 42.92
N ALA A 164 -23.20 9.12 42.35
CA ALA A 164 -23.76 10.19 43.18
C ALA A 164 -25.05 9.68 43.82
N THR A 165 -24.94 9.17 45.05
CA THR A 165 -26.10 8.86 45.90
C THR A 165 -26.88 10.14 46.18
N VAL A 166 -28.12 10.21 45.70
CA VAL A 166 -29.14 11.17 46.16
C VAL A 166 -30.30 10.34 46.73
N PRO A 167 -30.77 10.57 47.97
CA PRO A 167 -31.88 9.82 48.53
C PRO A 167 -33.19 10.22 47.84
N GLU A 168 -33.91 9.23 47.33
CA GLU A 168 -35.23 9.38 46.73
C GLU A 168 -36.28 9.43 47.86
N ASP A 169 -36.71 10.65 48.23
CA ASP A 169 -37.98 10.90 48.92
C ASP A 169 -39.00 11.43 47.90
N ARG A 170 -39.83 10.53 47.37
CA ARG A 170 -41.28 10.73 47.21
C ARG A 170 -41.92 9.55 46.46
N ALA A 171 -42.68 8.77 47.21
CA ALA A 171 -43.79 8.01 46.66
C ALA A 171 -44.91 8.98 46.23
N ALA A 172 -45.27 8.99 44.95
CA ALA A 172 -46.59 9.38 44.46
C ALA A 172 -46.75 8.93 43.00
N THR A 173 -47.24 7.71 42.84
CA THR A 173 -47.68 7.14 41.56
C THR A 173 -48.93 7.85 41.05
N ALA A 174 -48.86 8.33 39.81
CA ALA A 174 -50.01 8.72 39.00
C ALA A 174 -50.75 7.48 38.46
N ARG A 175 -52.08 7.55 38.30
CA ARG A 175 -52.82 7.14 37.09
C ARG A 175 -54.33 7.41 37.20
N ASP A 176 -54.71 8.47 36.48
CA ASP A 176 -55.85 8.70 35.59
C ASP A 176 -56.88 7.58 35.30
N GLY A 177 -58.17 7.96 35.17
CA GLY A 177 -59.13 7.31 34.26
C GLY A 177 -60.49 6.86 34.81
N ASP A 178 -61.48 7.77 34.80
CA ASP A 178 -62.94 7.63 34.55
C ASP A 178 -63.72 6.34 34.91
N THR A 179 -64.78 6.50 35.73
CA THR A 179 -66.20 6.41 35.29
C THR A 179 -67.18 6.56 36.46
N VAL A 180 -68.33 7.16 36.14
CA VAL A 180 -69.38 7.67 37.02
C VAL A 180 -70.54 6.66 37.11
N VAL A 181 -71.28 6.74 38.22
CA VAL A 181 -72.65 6.21 38.51
C VAL A 181 -72.75 4.84 39.18
N GLY A 182 -73.19 4.87 40.44
CA GLY A 182 -74.42 4.14 40.81
C GLY A 182 -74.34 3.15 41.97
N GLY A 183 -74.95 3.53 43.10
CA GLY A 183 -75.74 2.59 43.91
C GLY A 183 -75.09 2.04 45.17
N SER A 184 -75.46 2.59 46.33
CA SER A 184 -75.54 1.84 47.59
C SER A 184 -77.00 1.43 47.77
N PRO A 185 -77.30 0.23 48.32
CA PRO A 185 -77.57 0.21 49.76
C PRO A 185 -77.16 -1.07 50.52
N ALA A 186 -76.97 -0.86 51.82
CA ALA A 186 -77.01 -1.72 53.01
C ALA A 186 -77.31 -3.24 52.92
N PRO A 187 -76.71 -4.08 53.78
CA PRO A 187 -77.23 -5.41 54.10
C PRO A 187 -78.01 -5.40 55.43
N SER A 188 -79.27 -5.83 55.43
CA SER A 188 -79.85 -6.48 56.62
C SER A 188 -81.10 -7.30 56.30
N SER A 189 -81.23 -8.39 57.05
CA SER A 189 -82.37 -9.32 57.16
C SER A 189 -82.36 -10.56 56.26
N GLU A 190 -81.66 -11.58 56.76
CA GLU A 190 -82.12 -12.97 56.87
C GLU A 190 -83.65 -13.14 56.93
N LYS A 191 -84.18 -14.12 56.19
CA LYS A 191 -84.98 -15.23 56.75
C LYS A 191 -85.32 -16.31 55.73
N HIS A 192 -84.92 -17.54 56.10
CA HIS A 192 -85.72 -18.77 56.09
C HIS A 192 -86.08 -19.48 54.75
N GLY A 193 -85.30 -20.53 54.46
CA GLY A 193 -85.73 -21.94 54.47
C GLY A 193 -86.95 -22.35 53.62
N PRO A 194 -86.80 -23.28 52.66
CA PRO A 194 -87.91 -23.80 51.89
C PRO A 194 -88.71 -24.81 52.72
N GLY A 195 -89.99 -24.53 52.93
CA GLY A 195 -90.97 -25.56 53.26
C GLY A 195 -91.60 -26.08 51.98
N LEU A 196 -91.53 -27.39 51.74
CA LEU A 196 -92.63 -28.25 51.28
C LEU A 196 -92.19 -29.74 51.31
N ALA A 197 -93.09 -30.58 51.81
CA ALA A 197 -93.08 -32.06 51.91
C ALA A 197 -92.14 -32.65 52.99
N HIS A 198 -92.59 -33.34 54.06
CA HIS A 198 -93.83 -34.08 54.35
C HIS A 198 -94.22 -33.97 55.83
#